data_AF-A0A847V658-F1
#
_entry.id   AF-A0A847V658-F1
#
_cell.length_a   1.000
_cell.length_b   1.000
_cell.length_c   1.000
_cell.angle_alpha   90.00
_cell.angle_beta   90.00
_cell.angle_gamma   90.00
#
_symmetry.space_group_name_H-M   'P 1'
#
loop_
_entity.id
_entity.type
_entity.pdbx_description
1 polymer ?
#
loop_
_entity_poly.entity_id
_entity_poly.type
_entity_poly.pdbx_seq_one_letter_code
_entity_poly.pdbx_strand_id
1 'polypeptide(L)'
;MAFYTLGLTFWIVIALTVVVLGIWIYGLYFNFKKWGMGSTGYQDELRHSFWLFIATWIHEAFKDGIWVFVKTLILDVLLLRRTLRRSPVRWIMHMAMFYGFLTLAALSGLGLFMDIIEHFNLLGLAHQAEMVKGYMELPFDLFGYLLLFGSTIAVLRRFILREVRSRTSAYDVVLLGGVFLITITGFYAEWLRGNSFLIGNAFANPVYAPHFSLLHTILALALFVVILPWSKYMHVIAAPLTILANRGGE
;
A
#
# COMPACT_ATOMS: atom_id res chain seq x y z
N MET A 1 21.08 4.39 10.24
CA MET A 1 22.12 5.45 10.19
C MET A 1 21.69 6.74 9.48
N ALA A 2 20.78 6.71 8.48
CA ALA A 2 20.35 7.91 7.73
C ALA A 2 19.60 9.00 8.54
N PHE A 3 18.87 8.64 9.59
CA PHE A 3 18.11 9.63 10.37
C PHE A 3 19.00 10.49 11.27
N TYR A 4 20.10 9.93 11.78
CA TYR A 4 21.01 10.62 12.69
C TYR A 4 21.78 11.76 12.01
N THR A 5 22.05 11.67 10.70
CA THR A 5 22.71 12.74 9.94
C THR A 5 21.82 13.96 9.71
N LEU A 6 20.51 13.84 9.94
CA LEU A 6 19.50 14.90 9.74
C LEU A 6 18.93 15.44 11.05
N GLY A 7 19.51 15.06 12.19
CA GLY A 7 19.01 15.43 13.52
C GLY A 7 17.73 14.70 13.94
N LEU A 8 17.26 13.72 13.15
CA LEU A 8 16.14 12.87 13.52
C LEU A 8 16.65 11.69 14.34
N THR A 9 16.35 11.68 15.63
CA THR A 9 16.64 10.52 16.47
C THR A 9 15.65 9.39 16.15
N PHE A 10 16.06 8.15 16.42
CA PHE A 10 15.18 6.97 16.30
C PHE A 10 13.83 7.19 17.02
N TRP A 11 13.86 7.77 18.22
CA TRP A 11 12.67 8.09 19.00
C TRP A 11 11.70 9.05 18.30
N ILE A 12 12.22 10.09 17.63
CA ILE A 12 11.38 11.02 16.86
C ILE A 12 10.71 10.29 15.71
N VAL A 13 11.45 9.45 14.98
CA VAL A 13 10.91 8.67 13.84
C VAL A 13 9.82 7.71 14.30
N ILE A 14 10.04 6.99 15.41
CA ILE A 14 9.04 6.09 15.99
C ILE A 14 7.81 6.87 16.45
N ALA A 15 7.98 7.98 17.16
CA ALA A 15 6.87 8.81 17.64
C ALA A 15 6.01 9.33 16.47
N LEU A 16 6.64 9.86 15.42
CA LEU A 16 5.95 10.29 14.20
C LEU A 16 5.21 9.12 13.55
N THR A 17 5.86 7.96 13.44
CA THR A 17 5.25 6.76 12.85
C THR A 17 4.02 6.31 13.64
N VAL A 18 4.06 6.34 14.98
CA VAL A 18 2.90 6.01 15.84
C VAL A 18 1.75 6.98 15.61
N VAL A 19 2.02 8.30 15.55
CA VAL A 19 0.98 9.31 15.27
C VAL A 19 0.35 9.07 13.89
N VAL A 20 1.19 8.81 12.89
CA VAL A 20 0.80 8.48 11.51
C VAL A 20 -0.13 7.26 11.47
N LEU A 21 0.28 6.16 12.10
CA LEU A 21 -0.51 4.93 12.17
C LEU A 21 -1.82 5.15 12.94
N GLY A 22 -1.81 5.95 14.01
CA GLY A 22 -3.01 6.30 14.76
C GLY A 22 -4.06 7.02 13.90
N ILE A 23 -3.64 8.03 13.13
CA ILE A 23 -4.52 8.74 12.19
C ILE A 23 -5.04 7.78 11.12
N TRP A 24 -4.18 6.92 10.59
CA TRP A 24 -4.56 5.96 9.57
C TRP A 24 -5.60 4.95 10.07
N ILE A 25 -5.37 4.35 11.23
CA ILE A 25 -6.29 3.40 11.89
C ILE A 25 -7.62 4.09 12.20
N TYR A 26 -7.58 5.33 12.70
CA TYR A 26 -8.80 6.10 12.96
C TYR A 26 -9.61 6.34 11.67
N GLY A 27 -8.94 6.67 10.57
CA GLY A 27 -9.59 6.83 9.27
C GLY A 27 -10.22 5.53 8.74
N LEU A 28 -9.56 4.39 8.94
CA LEU A 28 -10.18 3.09 8.66
C LEU A 28 -11.42 2.87 9.53
N TYR A 29 -11.29 2.98 10.86
CA TYR A 29 -12.40 2.83 11.78
C TYR A 29 -13.61 3.70 11.40
N PHE A 30 -13.37 4.97 11.05
CA PHE A 30 -14.42 5.90 10.61
C PHE A 30 -15.14 5.41 9.35
N ASN A 31 -14.41 4.93 8.34
CA ASN A 31 -15.02 4.40 7.12
C ASN A 31 -15.85 3.13 7.38
N PHE A 32 -15.32 2.19 8.17
CA PHE A 32 -16.05 0.97 8.52
C PHE A 32 -17.33 1.29 9.32
N LYS A 33 -17.25 2.22 10.28
CA LYS A 33 -18.44 2.70 11.00
C LYS A 33 -19.45 3.34 10.03
N LYS A 34 -18.99 4.16 9.10
CA LYS A 34 -19.84 4.78 8.07
C LYS A 34 -20.54 3.75 7.21
N TRP A 35 -19.85 2.70 6.77
CA TRP A 35 -20.45 1.62 6.00
C TRP A 35 -21.49 0.83 6.82
N GLY A 36 -21.25 0.64 8.12
CA GLY A 36 -22.22 0.01 9.04
C GLY A 36 -23.53 0.77 9.19
N MET A 37 -23.54 2.10 9.02
CA MET A 37 -24.78 2.89 9.04
C MET A 37 -25.72 2.59 7.85
N GLY A 38 -25.19 2.04 6.76
CA GLY A 38 -25.97 1.63 5.59
C GLY A 38 -26.46 0.18 5.62
N SER A 39 -26.13 -0.60 6.66
CA SER A 39 -26.59 -1.99 6.78
C SER A 39 -28.04 -2.05 7.28
N THR A 40 -28.91 -2.76 6.56
CA THR A 40 -30.34 -2.91 6.87
C THR A 40 -30.69 -4.27 7.49
N GLY A 41 -29.69 -5.05 7.92
CA GLY A 41 -29.82 -6.51 8.11
C GLY A 41 -30.01 -7.05 9.53
N TYR A 42 -30.01 -6.25 10.60
CA TYR A 42 -30.17 -6.76 11.97
C TYR A 42 -30.89 -5.72 12.85
N GLN A 43 -31.70 -6.20 13.82
CA GLN A 43 -32.56 -5.41 14.69
C GLN A 43 -31.84 -4.29 15.48
N ASP A 44 -32.65 -3.35 15.99
CA ASP A 44 -32.32 -2.01 16.52
C ASP A 44 -31.14 -1.87 17.51
N GLU A 45 -30.66 -2.94 18.14
CA GLU A 45 -29.63 -2.88 19.20
C GLU A 45 -28.19 -2.65 18.69
N LEU A 46 -27.90 -2.97 17.43
CA LEU A 46 -26.57 -2.81 16.82
C LEU A 46 -26.50 -1.69 15.77
N ARG A 47 -27.57 -0.90 15.63
CA ARG A 47 -27.66 0.22 14.68
C ARG A 47 -26.45 1.16 14.84
N HIS A 48 -25.82 1.53 13.73
CA HIS A 48 -24.65 2.43 13.67
C HIS A 48 -23.34 1.91 14.30
N SER A 49 -23.21 0.59 14.50
CA SER A 49 -21.98 -0.01 15.06
C SER A 49 -21.01 -0.51 13.99
N PHE A 50 -19.71 -0.36 14.25
CA PHE A 50 -18.64 -1.02 13.52
C PHE A 50 -18.85 -2.55 13.48
N TRP A 51 -19.30 -3.13 14.58
CA TRP A 51 -19.52 -4.57 14.72
C TRP A 51 -20.66 -5.09 13.85
N LEU A 52 -21.70 -4.27 13.63
CA LEU A 52 -22.81 -4.63 12.75
C LEU A 52 -22.35 -4.84 11.31
N PHE A 53 -21.48 -3.95 10.82
CA PHE A 53 -20.90 -4.06 9.49
C PHE A 53 -20.12 -5.37 9.35
N ILE A 54 -19.20 -5.65 10.28
CA ILE A 54 -18.37 -6.86 10.22
C ILE A 54 -19.22 -8.12 10.27
N ALA A 55 -20.21 -8.18 11.17
CA ALA A 55 -21.11 -9.32 11.27
C ALA A 55 -21.93 -9.54 9.98
N THR A 56 -22.50 -8.46 9.42
CA THR A 56 -23.26 -8.52 8.16
C THR A 56 -22.36 -8.95 7.00
N TRP A 57 -21.16 -8.39 6.92
CA TRP A 57 -20.21 -8.69 5.87
C TRP A 57 -19.75 -10.15 5.90
N ILE A 58 -19.40 -10.68 7.09
CA ILE A 58 -19.02 -12.09 7.26
C ILE A 58 -20.18 -12.99 6.85
N HIS A 59 -21.40 -12.71 7.31
CA HIS A 59 -22.57 -13.50 6.94
C HIS A 59 -22.76 -13.55 5.41
N GLU A 60 -22.70 -12.40 4.75
CA GLU A 60 -22.94 -12.30 3.31
C GLU A 60 -21.79 -12.91 2.48
N ALA A 61 -20.53 -12.71 2.89
CA ALA A 61 -19.36 -13.25 2.20
C ALA A 61 -19.28 -14.79 2.23
N PHE A 62 -19.82 -15.43 3.26
CA PHE A 62 -19.79 -16.89 3.43
C PHE A 62 -21.13 -17.59 3.15
N LYS A 63 -22.15 -16.85 2.69
CA LYS A 63 -23.51 -17.37 2.46
C LYS A 63 -23.59 -18.59 1.54
N ASP A 64 -22.75 -18.65 0.51
CA ASP A 64 -22.69 -19.77 -0.44
C ASP A 64 -21.59 -20.80 -0.09
N GLY A 65 -21.01 -20.69 1.11
CA GLY A 65 -19.98 -21.58 1.63
C GLY A 65 -18.53 -21.15 1.38
N ILE A 66 -17.62 -21.77 2.13
CA ILE A 66 -16.18 -21.46 2.16
C ILE A 66 -15.51 -21.58 0.78
N TRP A 67 -15.94 -22.55 -0.04
CA TRP A 67 -15.33 -22.80 -1.34
C TRP A 67 -15.59 -21.65 -2.33
N VAL A 68 -16.81 -21.11 -2.34
CA VAL A 68 -17.17 -19.95 -3.17
C VAL A 68 -16.39 -18.72 -2.71
N PHE A 69 -16.26 -18.53 -1.40
CA PHE A 69 -15.44 -17.46 -0.83
C PHE A 69 -13.98 -17.55 -1.29
N VAL A 70 -13.32 -18.70 -1.08
CA VAL A 70 -11.91 -18.90 -1.46
C VAL A 70 -11.70 -18.73 -2.97
N LYS A 71 -12.58 -19.29 -3.79
CA LYS A 71 -12.52 -19.14 -5.25
C LYS A 71 -12.64 -17.67 -5.67
N THR A 72 -13.55 -16.91 -5.06
CA THR A 72 -13.75 -15.48 -5.33
C THR A 72 -12.56 -14.66 -4.86
N LEU A 73 -12.04 -14.95 -3.67
CA LEU A 73 -10.84 -14.33 -3.12
C LEU A 73 -9.64 -14.51 -4.06
N ILE A 74 -9.35 -15.74 -4.46
CA ILE A 74 -8.18 -16.00 -5.31
C ILE A 74 -8.38 -15.40 -6.70
N LEU A 75 -9.50 -15.69 -7.35
CA LEU A 75 -9.64 -15.38 -8.77
C LEU A 75 -10.06 -13.92 -9.01
N ASP A 76 -11.00 -13.39 -8.22
CA ASP A 76 -11.55 -12.04 -8.47
C ASP A 76 -10.86 -10.94 -7.68
N VAL A 77 -10.36 -11.24 -6.47
CA VAL A 77 -9.62 -10.26 -5.65
C VAL A 77 -8.12 -10.29 -5.95
N LEU A 78 -7.45 -11.43 -5.75
CA LEU A 78 -5.99 -11.50 -5.89
C LEU A 78 -5.54 -11.48 -7.36
N LEU A 79 -6.18 -12.29 -8.20
CA LEU A 79 -5.85 -12.36 -9.64
C LEU A 79 -6.64 -11.38 -10.49
N LEU A 80 -7.51 -10.56 -9.91
CA LEU A 80 -8.24 -9.50 -10.60
C LEU A 80 -8.92 -9.98 -11.92
N ARG A 81 -9.45 -11.22 -11.94
CA ARG A 81 -10.00 -11.88 -13.14
C ARG A 81 -11.04 -11.03 -13.89
N ARG A 82 -11.85 -10.25 -13.16
CA ARG A 82 -12.82 -9.32 -13.76
C ARG A 82 -12.12 -8.25 -14.62
N THR A 83 -11.02 -7.70 -14.12
CA THR A 83 -10.20 -6.72 -14.85
C THR A 83 -9.58 -7.36 -16.08
N LEU A 84 -9.09 -8.60 -15.98
CA LEU A 84 -8.54 -9.36 -17.10
C LEU A 84 -9.56 -9.53 -18.23
N ARG A 85 -10.79 -9.94 -17.89
CA ARG A 85 -11.88 -10.11 -18.87
C ARG A 85 -12.29 -8.81 -19.57
N ARG A 86 -12.13 -7.66 -18.92
CA ARG A 86 -12.50 -6.35 -19.51
C ARG A 86 -11.37 -5.75 -20.36
N SER A 87 -10.11 -5.88 -19.93
CA SER A 87 -8.95 -5.39 -20.69
C SER A 87 -7.64 -5.98 -20.12
N PRO A 88 -6.91 -6.80 -20.90
CA PRO A 88 -5.63 -7.37 -20.46
C PRO A 88 -4.59 -6.30 -20.10
N VAL A 89 -4.54 -5.18 -20.84
CA VAL A 89 -3.63 -4.07 -20.53
C VAL A 89 -3.96 -3.44 -19.17
N ARG A 90 -5.25 -3.26 -18.87
CA ARG A 90 -5.70 -2.76 -17.55
C ARG A 90 -5.32 -3.74 -16.45
N TRP A 91 -5.39 -5.03 -16.72
CA TRP A 91 -5.03 -6.08 -15.79
C TRP A 91 -3.53 -6.09 -15.48
N ILE A 92 -2.66 -6.09 -16.49
CA ILE A 92 -1.20 -6.04 -16.28
C ILE A 92 -0.83 -4.82 -15.42
N MET A 93 -1.37 -3.65 -15.79
CA MET A 93 -1.18 -2.40 -15.06
C MET A 93 -1.61 -2.51 -13.58
N HIS A 94 -2.81 -3.04 -13.31
CA HIS A 94 -3.28 -3.17 -11.92
C HIS A 94 -2.54 -4.26 -11.16
N MET A 95 -2.19 -5.39 -11.76
CA MET A 95 -1.41 -6.44 -11.10
C MET A 95 -0.05 -5.92 -10.69
N ALA A 96 0.64 -5.21 -11.58
CA ALA A 96 1.94 -4.62 -11.31
C ALA A 96 1.86 -3.57 -10.17
N MET A 97 0.86 -2.68 -10.21
CA MET A 97 0.66 -1.72 -9.13
C MET A 97 0.22 -2.38 -7.82
N PHE A 98 -0.67 -3.37 -7.86
CA PHE A 98 -1.22 -4.04 -6.68
C PHE A 98 -0.14 -4.78 -5.92
N TYR A 99 0.59 -5.69 -6.59
CA TYR A 99 1.66 -6.45 -5.95
C TYR A 99 2.89 -5.58 -5.67
N GLY A 100 3.23 -4.63 -6.55
CA GLY A 100 4.30 -3.67 -6.30
C GLY A 100 4.03 -2.87 -5.02
N PHE A 101 2.89 -2.20 -4.93
CA PHE A 101 2.53 -1.38 -3.77
C PHE A 101 2.34 -2.21 -2.50
N LEU A 102 1.57 -3.30 -2.55
CA LEU A 102 1.25 -4.11 -1.37
C LEU A 102 2.50 -4.76 -0.78
N THR A 103 3.37 -5.34 -1.61
CA THR A 103 4.60 -5.96 -1.13
C THR A 103 5.57 -4.91 -0.58
N LEU A 104 5.75 -3.77 -1.25
CA LEU A 104 6.60 -2.69 -0.73
C LEU A 104 6.09 -2.14 0.61
N ALA A 105 4.78 -2.00 0.77
CA ALA A 105 4.18 -1.60 2.04
C ALA A 105 4.45 -2.65 3.15
N ALA A 106 4.29 -3.93 2.84
CA ALA A 106 4.55 -5.03 3.76
C ALA A 106 6.04 -5.12 4.14
N LEU A 107 6.95 -4.99 3.17
CA LEU A 107 8.40 -4.95 3.40
C LEU A 107 8.79 -3.71 4.21
N SER A 108 8.17 -2.56 3.97
CA SER A 108 8.42 -1.35 4.78
C SER A 108 8.01 -1.54 6.24
N GLY A 109 6.85 -2.16 6.48
CA GLY A 109 6.40 -2.52 7.82
C GLY A 109 7.32 -3.55 8.50
N LEU A 110 7.76 -4.57 7.76
CA LEU A 110 8.73 -5.55 8.24
C LEU A 110 10.08 -4.89 8.55
N GLY A 111 10.54 -3.96 7.72
CA GLY A 111 11.80 -3.24 7.91
C GLY A 111 11.79 -2.40 9.18
N LEU A 112 10.68 -1.68 9.43
CA LEU A 112 10.46 -0.98 10.70
C LEU A 112 10.47 -1.93 11.90
N PHE A 113 9.83 -3.09 11.77
CA PHE A 113 9.83 -4.09 12.83
C PHE A 113 11.25 -4.64 13.11
N MET A 114 12.04 -4.88 12.06
CA MET A 114 13.45 -5.26 12.20
C MET A 114 14.29 -4.14 12.84
N ASP A 115 14.08 -2.87 12.48
CA ASP A 115 14.75 -1.73 13.11
C ASP A 115 14.46 -1.66 14.63
N ILE A 116 13.25 -2.00 15.05
CA ILE A 116 12.88 -2.08 16.48
C ILE A 116 13.63 -3.24 17.16
N ILE A 117 13.67 -4.43 16.55
CA ILE A 117 14.41 -5.58 17.10
C ILE A 117 15.90 -5.27 17.24
N GLU A 118 16.51 -4.67 16.21
CA GLU A 118 17.91 -4.26 16.18
C GLU A 118 18.21 -3.22 17.27
N HIS A 119 17.40 -2.15 17.36
CA HIS A 119 17.64 -1.05 18.30
C HIS A 119 17.52 -1.47 19.77
N PHE A 120 16.53 -2.30 20.11
CA PHE A 120 16.30 -2.75 21.48
C PHE A 120 16.97 -4.10 21.79
N ASN A 121 17.65 -4.70 20.82
CA ASN A 121 18.18 -6.06 20.89
C ASN A 121 17.16 -7.06 21.46
N LEU A 122 15.93 -7.01 20.93
CA LEU A 122 14.83 -7.83 21.44
C LEU A 122 15.20 -9.31 21.34
N LEU A 123 15.13 -10.02 22.47
CA LEU A 123 15.47 -11.45 22.58
C LEU A 123 16.92 -11.79 22.15
N GLY A 124 17.83 -10.82 22.10
CA GLY A 124 19.20 -11.03 21.62
C GLY A 124 19.31 -11.21 20.10
N LEU A 125 18.30 -10.76 19.34
CA LEU A 125 18.17 -11.00 17.89
C LEU A 125 18.66 -9.85 17.00
N ALA A 126 19.45 -8.90 17.53
CA ALA A 126 19.86 -7.72 16.75
C ALA A 126 20.62 -8.07 15.46
N HIS A 127 21.55 -9.02 15.52
CA HIS A 127 22.32 -9.44 14.34
C HIS A 127 21.44 -10.13 13.28
N GLN A 128 20.47 -10.92 13.73
CA GLN A 128 19.50 -11.58 12.86
C GLN A 128 18.59 -10.57 12.17
N ALA A 129 18.18 -9.51 12.87
CA ALA A 129 17.40 -8.41 12.28
C ALA A 129 18.19 -7.66 11.19
N GLU A 130 19.47 -7.38 11.43
CA GLU A 130 20.37 -6.79 10.44
C GLU A 130 20.50 -7.68 9.18
N MET A 131 20.69 -9.00 9.37
CA MET A 131 20.75 -9.95 8.25
C MET A 131 19.44 -9.96 7.43
N VAL A 132 18.28 -9.98 8.09
CA VAL A 132 16.98 -9.95 7.41
C VAL A 132 16.83 -8.69 6.57
N LYS A 133 17.23 -7.53 7.09
CA LYS A 133 17.21 -6.27 6.33
C LYS A 133 18.07 -6.33 5.08
N GLY A 134 19.26 -6.95 5.16
CA GLY A 134 20.11 -7.18 3.98
C GLY A 134 19.42 -8.02 2.90
N TYR A 135 18.70 -9.09 3.28
CA TYR A 135 17.96 -9.91 2.32
C TYR A 135 16.73 -9.22 1.71
N MET A 136 16.23 -8.15 2.34
CA MET A 136 15.07 -7.41 1.85
C MET A 136 15.41 -6.44 0.70
N GLU A 137 16.68 -6.11 0.47
CA GLU A 137 17.11 -5.19 -0.58
C GLU A 137 16.64 -5.63 -1.98
N LEU A 138 16.84 -6.90 -2.32
CA LEU A 138 16.44 -7.44 -3.62
C LEU A 138 14.89 -7.41 -3.81
N PRO A 139 14.07 -7.88 -2.85
CA PRO A 139 12.63 -7.67 -2.90
C PRO A 139 12.20 -6.21 -3.05
N PHE A 140 12.83 -5.27 -2.34
CA PHE A 140 12.52 -3.83 -2.48
C PHE A 140 12.75 -3.36 -3.92
N ASP A 141 13.87 -3.73 -4.53
CA ASP A 141 14.17 -3.37 -5.91
C ASP A 141 13.20 -4.00 -6.90
N LEU A 142 12.97 -5.31 -6.81
CA LEU A 142 12.10 -6.04 -7.73
C LEU A 142 10.67 -5.48 -7.73
N PHE A 143 10.08 -5.32 -6.54
CA PHE A 143 8.72 -4.80 -6.41
C PHE A 143 8.66 -3.28 -6.64
N GLY A 144 9.75 -2.56 -6.40
CA GLY A 144 9.95 -1.17 -6.84
C GLY A 144 9.81 -1.04 -8.35
N TYR A 145 10.51 -1.88 -9.11
CA TYR A 145 10.48 -1.84 -10.57
C TYR A 145 9.11 -2.27 -11.10
N LEU A 146 8.48 -3.25 -10.44
CA LEU A 146 7.12 -3.66 -10.76
C LEU A 146 6.11 -2.52 -10.54
N LEU A 147 6.20 -1.80 -9.42
CA LEU A 147 5.35 -0.64 -9.15
C LEU A 147 5.60 0.49 -10.16
N LEU A 148 6.87 0.77 -10.48
CA LEU A 148 7.24 1.77 -11.48
C LEU A 148 6.69 1.41 -12.85
N PHE A 149 6.81 0.16 -13.27
CA PHE A 149 6.26 -0.33 -14.53
C PHE A 149 4.74 -0.13 -14.61
N GLY A 150 4.01 -0.61 -13.59
CA GLY A 150 2.55 -0.49 -13.53
C GLY A 150 2.08 0.97 -13.50
N SER A 151 2.70 1.79 -12.66
CA SER A 151 2.36 3.22 -12.53
C SER A 151 2.73 4.02 -13.78
N THR A 152 3.85 3.71 -14.45
CA THR A 152 4.23 4.32 -15.74
C THR A 152 3.18 4.03 -16.81
N ILE A 153 2.75 2.76 -16.95
CA ILE A 153 1.67 2.41 -17.88
C ILE A 153 0.40 3.19 -17.56
N ALA A 154 0.03 3.30 -16.29
CA ALA A 154 -1.16 4.03 -15.86
C ALA A 154 -1.10 5.52 -16.21
N VAL A 155 0.06 6.15 -15.98
CA VAL A 155 0.31 7.56 -16.29
C VAL A 155 0.27 7.79 -17.81
N LEU A 156 1.04 7.02 -18.58
CA LEU A 156 1.08 7.13 -20.04
C LEU A 156 -0.29 6.90 -20.66
N ARG A 157 -1.03 5.88 -20.21
CA ARG A 157 -2.38 5.59 -20.70
C ARG A 157 -3.34 6.76 -20.49
N ARG A 158 -3.17 7.52 -19.41
CA ARG A 158 -4.00 8.68 -19.06
C ARG A 158 -3.64 9.93 -19.86
N PHE A 159 -2.37 10.09 -20.25
CA PHE A 159 -1.93 11.19 -21.10
C PHE A 159 -2.22 10.94 -22.60
N ILE A 160 -2.01 9.71 -23.07
CA ILE A 160 -2.07 9.34 -24.49
C ILE A 160 -3.50 9.00 -24.94
N LEU A 161 -4.24 8.18 -24.18
CA LEU A 161 -5.56 7.73 -24.62
C LEU A 161 -6.64 8.76 -24.29
N ARG A 162 -7.22 9.38 -25.34
CA ARG A 162 -8.29 10.38 -25.21
C ARG A 162 -9.48 9.91 -24.38
N GLU A 163 -9.92 8.66 -24.56
CA GLU A 163 -11.05 8.09 -23.82
C GLU A 163 -10.79 8.00 -22.30
N VAL A 164 -9.54 7.73 -21.91
CA VAL A 164 -9.15 7.66 -20.49
C VAL A 164 -8.98 9.07 -19.93
N ARG A 165 -8.37 9.96 -20.71
CA ARG A 165 -8.15 11.36 -20.35
C ARG A 165 -9.47 12.10 -20.11
N SER A 166 -10.47 11.91 -20.99
CA SER A 166 -11.77 12.59 -20.85
C SER A 166 -12.58 12.14 -19.63
N ARG A 167 -12.30 10.96 -19.09
CA ARG A 167 -12.93 10.41 -17.88
C ARG A 167 -12.08 10.58 -16.63
N THR A 168 -10.93 11.27 -16.74
CA THR A 168 -10.02 11.48 -15.62
C THR A 168 -10.50 12.64 -14.76
N SER A 169 -10.70 12.38 -13.46
CA SER A 169 -10.96 13.43 -12.47
C SER A 169 -9.66 13.92 -11.82
N ALA A 170 -9.68 15.10 -11.22
CA ALA A 170 -8.52 15.65 -10.49
C ALA A 170 -8.04 14.71 -9.38
N TYR A 171 -8.96 14.02 -8.70
CA TYR A 171 -8.62 12.98 -7.73
C TYR A 171 -7.76 11.88 -8.37
N ASP A 172 -8.13 11.40 -9.56
CA ASP A 172 -7.37 10.31 -10.18
C ASP A 172 -5.95 10.74 -10.57
N VAL A 173 -5.76 12.04 -10.90
CA VAL A 173 -4.44 12.63 -11.17
C VAL A 173 -3.61 12.73 -9.90
N VAL A 174 -4.17 13.26 -8.80
CA VAL A 174 -3.45 13.42 -7.52
C VAL A 174 -3.05 12.06 -6.96
N LEU A 175 -3.96 11.08 -6.98
CA LEU A 175 -3.69 9.76 -6.45
C LEU A 175 -2.62 9.05 -7.29
N LEU A 176 -2.85 8.90 -8.59
CA LEU A 176 -1.89 8.23 -9.48
C LEU A 176 -0.53 8.95 -9.52
N GLY A 177 -0.55 10.28 -9.60
CA GLY A 177 0.64 11.11 -9.57
C GLY A 177 1.40 10.96 -8.25
N GLY A 178 0.69 10.86 -7.12
CA GLY A 178 1.26 10.59 -5.80
C GLY A 178 1.98 9.24 -5.76
N VAL A 179 1.33 8.15 -6.18
CA VAL A 179 1.98 6.81 -6.25
C VAL A 179 3.18 6.82 -7.18
N PHE A 180 3.08 7.45 -8.35
CA PHE A 180 4.19 7.55 -9.28
C PHE A 180 5.36 8.35 -8.68
N LEU A 181 5.09 9.50 -8.06
CA LEU A 181 6.09 10.35 -7.42
C LEU A 181 6.80 9.64 -6.27
N ILE A 182 6.08 8.95 -5.38
CA ILE A 182 6.74 8.21 -4.29
C ILE A 182 7.63 7.10 -4.85
N THR A 183 7.23 6.47 -5.96
CA THR A 183 8.02 5.40 -6.58
C THR A 183 9.32 5.96 -7.14
N ILE A 184 9.25 7.08 -7.86
CA ILE A 184 10.44 7.76 -8.40
C ILE A 184 11.37 8.21 -7.27
N THR A 185 10.84 8.86 -6.23
CA THR A 185 11.67 9.29 -5.09
C THR A 185 12.30 8.12 -4.34
N GLY A 186 11.63 6.96 -4.27
CA GLY A 186 12.20 5.73 -3.69
C GLY A 186 13.40 5.22 -4.49
N PHE A 187 13.29 5.21 -5.82
CA PHE A 187 14.42 4.86 -6.69
C PHE A 187 15.60 5.82 -6.56
N TYR A 188 15.34 7.13 -6.50
CA TYR A 188 16.41 8.10 -6.26
C TYR A 188 17.11 7.85 -4.92
N ALA A 189 16.35 7.58 -3.85
CA ALA A 189 16.94 7.27 -2.56
C ALA A 189 17.84 6.02 -2.63
N GLU A 190 17.38 4.98 -3.33
CA GLU A 190 18.12 3.73 -3.49
C GLU A 190 19.38 3.88 -4.36
N TRP A 191 19.25 4.54 -5.51
CA TRP A 191 20.40 4.75 -6.41
C TRP A 191 21.52 5.58 -5.76
N LEU A 192 21.15 6.56 -4.92
CA LEU A 192 22.12 7.34 -4.15
C LEU A 192 22.73 6.51 -3.01
N ARG A 193 21.99 5.57 -2.41
CA ARG A 193 22.53 4.63 -1.41
C ARG A 193 23.57 3.69 -2.03
N GLY A 194 23.41 3.35 -3.31
CA GLY A 194 24.23 2.39 -4.02
C GLY A 194 23.72 0.96 -3.83
N ASN A 195 24.38 0.00 -4.49
CA ASN A 195 24.03 -1.42 -4.53
C ASN A 195 22.64 -1.73 -5.13
N SER A 196 22.10 -0.84 -5.97
CA SER A 196 20.85 -1.12 -6.68
C SER A 196 21.03 -2.27 -7.67
N PHE A 197 20.03 -3.15 -7.77
CA PHE A 197 20.01 -4.35 -8.60
C PHE A 197 20.35 -4.09 -10.07
N LEU A 198 19.79 -3.04 -10.69
CA LEU A 198 20.02 -2.76 -12.12
C LEU A 198 21.15 -1.79 -12.38
N ILE A 199 21.34 -0.81 -11.50
CA ILE A 199 22.25 0.34 -11.75
C ILE A 199 23.54 0.25 -10.93
N GLY A 200 23.59 -0.67 -9.96
CA GLY A 200 24.73 -0.84 -9.07
C GLY A 200 25.04 0.45 -8.32
N ASN A 201 26.29 0.90 -8.45
CA ASN A 201 26.84 2.08 -7.77
C ASN A 201 26.97 3.31 -8.68
N ALA A 202 26.39 3.31 -9.89
CA ALA A 202 26.64 4.36 -10.88
C ALA A 202 26.22 5.76 -10.41
N PHE A 203 25.21 5.86 -9.53
CA PHE A 203 24.73 7.12 -8.96
C PHE A 203 24.97 7.23 -7.44
N ALA A 204 25.82 6.36 -6.87
CA ALA A 204 26.03 6.32 -5.43
C ALA A 204 26.56 7.67 -4.92
N ASN A 205 25.83 8.27 -3.98
CA ASN A 205 26.19 9.49 -3.30
C ASN A 205 25.77 9.39 -1.83
N PRO A 206 26.68 8.88 -0.96
CA PRO A 206 26.39 8.68 0.46
C PRO A 206 26.03 9.96 1.22
N VAL A 207 26.45 11.13 0.71
CA VAL A 207 26.15 12.43 1.32
C VAL A 207 24.67 12.75 1.16
N TYR A 208 24.11 12.58 -0.04
CA TYR A 208 22.71 12.92 -0.33
C TYR A 208 21.72 11.77 -0.10
N ALA A 209 22.20 10.52 -0.04
CA ALA A 209 21.33 9.35 0.16
C ALA A 209 20.37 9.49 1.36
N PRO A 210 20.82 9.89 2.57
CA PRO A 210 19.91 10.08 3.71
C PRO A 210 18.81 11.12 3.46
N HIS A 211 19.13 12.20 2.75
CA HIS A 211 18.17 13.28 2.47
C HIS A 211 17.05 12.81 1.54
N PHE A 212 17.38 12.04 0.50
CA PHE A 212 16.40 11.48 -0.41
C PHE A 212 15.61 10.33 0.22
N SER A 213 16.23 9.50 1.07
CA SER A 213 15.51 8.53 1.89
C SER A 213 14.48 9.23 2.79
N LEU A 214 14.85 10.32 3.47
CA LEU A 214 13.91 11.09 4.29
C LEU A 214 12.78 11.69 3.46
N LEU A 215 13.10 12.30 2.31
CA LEU A 215 12.08 12.85 1.40
C LEU A 215 11.08 11.76 0.99
N HIS A 216 11.58 10.61 0.54
CA HIS A 216 10.74 9.47 0.17
C HIS A 216 9.88 9.01 1.36
N THR A 217 10.46 8.85 2.55
CA THR A 217 9.73 8.45 3.76
C THR A 217 8.62 9.46 4.10
N ILE A 218 8.89 10.77 4.05
CA ILE A 218 7.88 11.80 4.32
C ILE A 218 6.73 11.72 3.29
N LEU A 219 7.05 11.61 2.00
CA LEU A 219 6.05 11.51 0.95
C LEU A 219 5.22 10.22 1.08
N ALA A 220 5.87 9.09 1.40
CA ALA A 220 5.20 7.82 1.65
C ALA A 220 4.27 7.94 2.87
N LEU A 221 4.75 8.42 4.02
CA LEU A 221 3.94 8.62 5.21
C LEU A 221 2.76 9.56 4.93
N ALA A 222 2.95 10.66 4.20
CA ALA A 222 1.86 11.55 3.81
C ALA A 222 0.80 10.83 2.95
N LEU A 223 1.20 10.00 1.99
CA LEU A 223 0.28 9.17 1.20
C LEU A 223 -0.50 8.20 2.09
N PHE A 224 0.19 7.49 3.00
CA PHE A 224 -0.44 6.54 3.92
C PHE A 224 -1.42 7.25 4.87
N VAL A 225 -1.05 8.37 5.47
CA VAL A 225 -1.84 9.08 6.51
C VAL A 225 -3.00 9.86 5.95
N VAL A 226 -2.70 10.71 4.97
CA VAL A 226 -3.62 11.77 4.52
C VAL A 226 -4.51 11.25 3.42
N ILE A 227 -4.02 10.31 2.60
CA ILE A 227 -4.67 9.98 1.35
C ILE A 227 -5.33 8.61 1.41
N LEU A 228 -4.69 7.55 1.92
CA LEU A 228 -5.27 6.21 1.87
C LEU A 228 -6.67 6.10 2.50
N PRO A 229 -6.90 6.47 3.77
CA PRO A 229 -8.20 6.27 4.41
C PRO A 229 -9.23 7.33 4.06
N TRP A 230 -8.80 8.48 3.52
CA TRP A 230 -9.66 9.65 3.32
C TRP A 230 -9.97 9.95 1.85
N SER A 231 -9.49 9.12 0.91
CA SER A 231 -9.65 9.34 -0.53
C SER A 231 -10.24 8.12 -1.24
N LYS A 232 -10.29 8.19 -2.58
CA LYS A 232 -10.66 7.03 -3.40
C LYS A 232 -9.72 5.84 -3.21
N TYR A 233 -8.54 5.97 -2.61
CA TYR A 233 -7.67 4.83 -2.30
C TYR A 233 -8.30 3.80 -1.37
N MET A 234 -9.34 4.16 -0.61
CA MET A 234 -10.15 3.18 0.12
C MET A 234 -10.69 2.06 -0.77
N HIS A 235 -10.74 2.23 -2.10
CA HIS A 235 -11.05 1.14 -3.02
C HIS A 235 -10.14 -0.09 -2.87
N VAL A 236 -8.89 0.08 -2.43
CA VAL A 236 -7.95 -1.04 -2.19
C VAL A 236 -8.50 -2.00 -1.12
N ILE A 237 -9.30 -1.49 -0.18
CA ILE A 237 -9.95 -2.29 0.87
C ILE A 237 -11.42 -2.57 0.50
N ALA A 238 -12.16 -1.54 0.11
CA ALA A 238 -13.59 -1.63 -0.13
C ALA A 238 -13.94 -2.55 -1.30
N ALA A 239 -13.20 -2.49 -2.42
CA ALA A 239 -13.54 -3.30 -3.60
C ALA A 239 -13.38 -4.80 -3.33
N PRO A 240 -12.29 -5.30 -2.73
CA PRO A 240 -12.21 -6.68 -2.27
C PRO A 240 -13.38 -7.11 -1.37
N LEU A 241 -13.71 -6.29 -0.36
CA LEU A 241 -14.79 -6.59 0.58
C LEU A 241 -16.14 -6.69 -0.15
N THR A 242 -16.44 -5.77 -1.06
CA THR A 242 -17.69 -5.80 -1.84
C THR A 242 -17.74 -7.01 -2.78
N ILE A 243 -16.64 -7.33 -3.48
CA ILE A 243 -16.59 -8.49 -4.38
C ILE A 243 -16.85 -9.80 -3.63
N LEU A 244 -16.27 -9.93 -2.42
CA LEU A 244 -16.46 -11.09 -1.56
C LEU A 244 -17.89 -11.19 -1.02
N ALA A 245 -18.47 -10.08 -0.55
CA ALA A 245 -19.86 -10.05 -0.10
C ALA A 245 -20.83 -10.38 -1.25
N ASN A 246 -20.61 -9.83 -2.43
CA ASN A 246 -21.42 -10.14 -3.61
C ASN A 246 -21.10 -11.52 -4.22
N ARG A 247 -20.19 -12.30 -3.61
CA ARG A 247 -19.85 -13.68 -4.01
C ARG A 247 -19.49 -13.80 -5.50
N GLY A 248 -18.84 -12.78 -6.04
CA GLY A 248 -18.49 -12.76 -7.46
C GLY A 248 -19.58 -12.24 -8.41
N GLY A 249 -20.73 -11.74 -7.90
CA GLY A 249 -21.75 -10.99 -8.65
C GLY A 249 -21.39 -9.51 -8.95
N GLU A 250 -22.04 -8.91 -9.95
CA GLU A 250 -21.97 -7.46 -10.24
C GLU A 250 -22.77 -6.67 -9.20
#